data_AF-A0A926Z959-F1
#
_entry.id   AF-A0A926Z959-F1
#
_cell.length_a   1.000
_cell.length_b   1.000
_cell.length_c   1.000
_cell.angle_alpha   90.00
_cell.angle_beta   90.00
_cell.angle_gamma   90.00
#
_symmetry.space_group_name_H-M   'P 1'
#
loop_
_entity.id
_entity.type
_entity.pdbx_description
1 polymer ?
#
loop_
_entity_poly.entity_id
_entity_poly.type
_entity_poly.pdbx_seq_one_letter_code
_entity_poly.pdbx_strand_id
1 'polypeptide(L)'
;MHPSPCFSTELVDGCCLGRLHVPFSEIADWLNFLIMPHYQVDILAVEQAVDHISISFQANEGVYLYLERFLNASSDMALAS
;
A
#
# COMPACT_ATOMS: atom_id res chain seq x y z
N MET A 1 8.92 -12.65 -7.33
CA MET A 1 8.00 -13.29 -6.36
C MET A 1 7.82 -12.34 -5.19
N HIS A 2 7.03 -11.28 -5.37
CA HIS A 2 6.25 -10.71 -4.27
C HIS A 2 4.85 -11.33 -4.37
N PRO A 3 4.54 -12.39 -3.61
CA PRO A 3 3.28 -13.11 -3.78
C PRO A 3 2.09 -12.41 -3.11
N SER A 4 2.32 -11.30 -2.40
CA SER A 4 1.28 -10.62 -1.63
C SER A 4 1.54 -9.12 -1.58
N PRO A 5 0.47 -8.30 -1.52
CA PRO A 5 0.61 -6.87 -1.34
C PRO A 5 1.36 -6.52 -0.06
N CYS A 6 2.19 -5.48 -0.09
CA CYS A 6 2.84 -4.97 1.11
C CYS A 6 2.80 -3.45 1.18
N PHE A 7 2.71 -2.94 2.41
CA PHE A 7 2.60 -1.52 2.68
C PHE A 7 3.75 -1.04 3.57
N SER A 8 4.27 0.12 3.21
CA SER A 8 5.28 0.85 3.97
C SER A 8 4.98 2.34 3.94
N THR A 9 5.57 3.08 4.87
CA THR A 9 5.55 4.54 4.87
C THR A 9 6.96 5.08 4.72
N GLU A 10 7.08 6.23 4.06
CA GLU A 10 8.34 6.94 3.89
C GLU A 10 8.15 8.42 4.24
N LEU A 11 9.13 9.00 4.96
CA LEU A 11 9.17 10.44 5.22
C LEU A 11 9.99 11.13 4.15
N VAL A 12 9.32 11.94 3.31
CA VAL A 12 9.93 12.72 2.23
C VAL A 12 9.66 14.20 2.50
N ASP A 13 10.71 14.98 2.71
CA ASP A 13 10.62 16.43 2.98
C ASP A 13 9.65 16.81 4.13
N GLY A 14 9.54 15.94 5.13
CA GLY A 14 8.62 16.12 6.27
C GLY A 14 7.18 15.68 6.02
N CYS A 15 6.86 15.17 4.83
CA CYS A 15 5.58 14.56 4.49
C CYS A 15 5.65 13.04 4.60
N CYS A 16 4.65 12.43 5.26
CA CYS A 16 4.51 10.97 5.31
C CYS A 16 3.77 10.47 4.07
N LEU A 17 4.47 9.67 3.25
CA LEU A 17 3.94 9.05 2.05
C LEU A 17 3.68 7.56 2.31
N GLY A 18 2.53 7.08 1.86
CA GLY A 18 2.26 5.65 1.75
C GLY A 18 2.88 5.09 0.49
N ARG A 19 3.47 3.88 0.60
CA ARG A 19 3.95 3.10 -0.54
C ARG A 19 3.38 1.69 -0.47
N LEU A 20 2.59 1.34 -1.49
CA LEU A 20 1.94 0.05 -1.63
C LEU A 20 2.53 -0.70 -2.83
N HIS A 21 3.07 -1.89 -2.59
CA HIS A 21 3.50 -2.80 -3.66
C HIS A 21 2.38 -3.81 -3.91
N VAL A 22 1.94 -3.95 -5.15
CA VAL A 22 0.78 -4.77 -5.52
C VAL A 22 1.11 -5.69 -6.71
N PRO A 23 0.95 -7.02 -6.58
CA PRO A 23 1.08 -7.95 -7.71
C PRO A 23 0.05 -7.65 -8.81
N PHE A 24 0.41 -7.85 -10.09
CA PHE A 24 -0.50 -7.55 -11.22
C PHE A 24 -1.88 -8.22 -11.10
N SER A 25 -1.94 -9.39 -10.48
CA SER A 25 -3.20 -10.13 -10.25
C SER A 25 -4.20 -9.41 -9.36
N GLU A 26 -3.76 -8.46 -8.53
CA GLU A 26 -4.59 -7.79 -7.52
C GLU A 26 -4.72 -6.28 -7.75
N ILE A 27 -4.07 -5.72 -8.78
CA ILE A 27 -4.00 -4.26 -9.01
C ILE A 27 -5.38 -3.62 -9.09
N ALA A 28 -6.34 -4.27 -9.76
CA ALA A 28 -7.66 -3.70 -9.94
C ALA A 28 -8.37 -3.46 -8.59
N ASP A 29 -8.26 -4.40 -7.66
CA ASP A 29 -8.88 -4.31 -6.34
C ASP A 29 -8.23 -3.21 -5.50
N TRP A 30 -6.91 -3.12 -5.55
CA TRP A 30 -6.16 -2.07 -4.82
C TRP A 30 -6.38 -0.68 -5.39
N LEU A 31 -6.44 -0.53 -6.71
CA LEU A 31 -6.79 0.76 -7.31
C LEU A 31 -8.22 1.17 -6.94
N ASN A 32 -9.18 0.24 -6.99
CA ASN A 32 -10.56 0.50 -6.58
C ASN A 32 -10.65 0.94 -5.11
N PHE A 33 -9.89 0.29 -4.22
CA PHE A 33 -9.77 0.70 -2.83
C PHE A 33 -9.21 2.12 -2.73
N LEU A 34 -8.08 2.42 -3.37
CA LEU A 34 -7.42 3.72 -3.24
C LEU A 34 -8.28 4.86 -3.79
N ILE A 35 -9.01 4.67 -4.88
CA ILE A 35 -9.84 5.73 -5.48
C ILE A 35 -11.19 5.96 -4.77
N MET A 36 -11.52 5.21 -3.71
CA MET A 36 -12.80 5.42 -3.03
C MET A 36 -12.84 6.84 -2.42
N PRO A 37 -13.90 7.63 -2.67
CA PRO A 37 -13.92 9.05 -2.31
C PRO A 37 -13.68 9.36 -0.83
N HIS A 38 -14.08 8.45 0.07
CA HIS A 38 -13.95 8.65 1.51
C HIS A 38 -12.53 8.44 2.05
N TYR A 39 -11.62 7.84 1.27
CA TYR A 39 -10.23 7.67 1.70
C TYR A 39 -9.33 8.86 1.36
N GLN A 40 -9.77 9.77 0.48
CA GLN A 40 -9.04 10.98 0.11
C GLN A 40 -7.57 10.68 -0.23
N VAL A 41 -7.37 9.68 -1.10
CA VAL A 41 -6.04 9.27 -1.53
C VAL A 41 -5.62 10.09 -2.74
N ASP A 42 -4.47 10.74 -2.63
CA ASP A 42 -3.80 11.43 -3.73
C ASP A 42 -2.63 10.57 -4.23
N ILE A 43 -2.79 9.95 -5.40
CA ILE A 43 -1.72 9.16 -6.02
C ILE A 43 -0.66 10.11 -6.58
N LEU A 44 0.58 9.94 -6.13
CA LEU A 44 1.71 10.78 -6.51
C LEU A 44 2.55 10.15 -7.62
N ALA A 45 2.80 8.84 -7.54
CA ALA A 45 3.59 8.13 -8.52
C ALA A 45 3.17 6.65 -8.60
N VAL A 46 3.35 6.07 -9.78
CA VAL A 46 3.19 4.64 -10.04
C VAL A 46 4.42 4.16 -10.80
N GLU A 47 5.12 3.18 -10.24
CA GLU A 47 6.28 2.54 -10.85
C GLU A 47 5.92 1.09 -11.20
N GLN A 48 6.26 0.67 -12.42
CA GLN A 48 6.00 -0.69 -12.88
C GLN A 48 7.29 -1.52 -12.80
N ALA A 49 7.19 -2.69 -12.17
CA ALA A 49 8.23 -3.71 -12.16
C ALA A 49 7.79 -4.94 -13.00
N VAL A 50 8.61 -6.00 -12.99
CA VAL A 50 8.36 -7.21 -13.80
C VAL A 50 7.11 -7.97 -13.34
N ASP A 51 6.81 -7.99 -12.04
CA ASP A 51 5.72 -8.78 -11.45
C ASP A 51 4.73 -7.98 -10.58
N HIS A 52 4.93 -6.68 -10.41
CA HIS A 52 4.11 -5.82 -9.56
C HIS A 52 4.14 -4.36 -10.01
N ILE A 53 3.28 -3.55 -9.39
CA ILE A 53 3.40 -2.08 -9.38
C ILE A 53 3.68 -1.59 -7.97
N SER A 54 4.36 -0.45 -7.88
CA SER A 54 4.53 0.32 -6.65
C SER A 54 3.75 1.62 -6.79
N ILE A 55 2.81 1.86 -5.87
CA ILE A 55 1.98 3.06 -5.84
C ILE A 55 2.44 3.90 -4.66
N SER A 56 2.92 5.11 -4.92
CA SER A 56 3.20 6.13 -3.90
C SER A 56 2.03 7.10 -3.83
N PHE A 57 1.52 7.35 -2.62
CA PHE A 57 0.33 8.17 -2.42
C PHE A 57 0.35 8.91 -1.07
N GLN A 58 -0.45 9.98 -1.00
CA GLN A 58 -0.84 10.61 0.25
C GLN A 58 -2.25 10.19 0.61
N ALA A 59 -2.50 9.96 1.90
CA ALA A 59 -3.82 9.69 2.43
C ALA A 59 -3.94 10.18 3.87
N ASN A 60 -5.13 10.11 4.45
CA ASN A 60 -5.30 10.33 5.88
C ASN A 60 -4.66 9.20 6.72
N GLU A 61 -4.36 9.52 7.98
CA GLU A 61 -3.72 8.58 8.93
C GLU A 61 -4.52 7.28 9.12
N GLY A 62 -5.85 7.34 9.05
CA GLY A 62 -6.71 6.16 9.16
C GLY A 62 -6.48 5.13 8.07
N VAL A 63 -6.20 5.56 6.83
CA VAL A 63 -5.86 4.68 5.71
C VAL A 63 -4.51 4.01 5.96
N TYR A 64 -3.50 4.75 6.43
CA TYR A 64 -2.18 4.18 6.74
C TYR A 64 -2.26 3.13 7.85
N LEU A 65 -2.98 3.43 8.94
CA LEU A 65 -3.19 2.48 10.04
C LEU A 65 -3.98 1.25 9.58
N TYR A 66 -4.96 1.42 8.70
CA TYR A 66 -5.70 0.29 8.11
C TYR A 66 -4.78 -0.61 7.28
N LEU A 67 -3.98 -0.03 6.38
CA LEU A 67 -3.07 -0.78 5.51
C LEU A 67 -1.97 -1.48 6.30
N GLU A 68 -1.38 -0.81 7.28
CA GLU A 68 -0.38 -1.39 8.17
C GLU A 68 -0.95 -2.59 8.92
N ARG A 69 -2.16 -2.48 9.48
CA ARG A 69 -2.81 -3.61 10.16
C ARG A 69 -3.21 -4.71 9.21
N PHE A 70 -3.76 -4.38 8.04
CA PHE A 70 -4.30 -5.40 7.14
C PHE A 70 -3.19 -6.19 6.45
N LEU A 71 -2.10 -5.54 6.06
CA LEU A 71 -1.03 -6.15 5.27
C LEU A 71 0.14 -6.64 6.13
N ASN A 72 0.44 -5.96 7.24
CA ASN A 72 1.61 -6.31 8.06
C ASN A 72 1.24 -7.16 9.29
N ALA A 73 -0.02 -7.18 9.76
CA ALA A 73 -0.41 -8.09 10.85
C ALA A 73 -0.39 -9.57 10.44
N SER A 74 -0.50 -9.88 9.15
CA SER A 74 -0.33 -11.24 8.63
C SER A 74 1.12 -11.74 8.72
N SER A 75 2.11 -10.84 8.85
CA SER A 75 3.52 -11.21 9.01
C SER A 75 3.87 -11.63 10.44
N ASP A 76 3.21 -11.06 11.46
CA ASP A 76 3.50 -11.37 12.87
C ASP A 76 2.96 -12.73 13.33
N MET A 77 1.85 -13.21 12.77
CA MET A 77 1.35 -14.57 13.10
C MET A 77 2.21 -15.68 12.49
N ALA A 78 2.98 -15.40 11.43
CA ALA A 78 3.87 -16.40 10.82
C ALA A 78 5.18 -16.63 11.61
N LEU A 79 5.55 -15.72 12.51
CA LEU A 79 6.77 -15.82 13.33
C LEU A 79 6.52 -16.45 14.71
N ALA A 80 5.25 -16.69 15.07
CA ALA A 80 4.86 -17.29 16.35
C ALA A 80 4.50 -18.79 16.27
N SER A 81 4.82 -19.46 15.14
CA SER A 81 4.55 -20.89 14.90
C SER A 81 5.82 -21.74 14.89
#